data_AF-A0A924JFL3-F1
#
_entry.id   AF-A0A924JFL3-F1
#
_cell.length_a   1.000
_cell.length_b   1.000
_cell.length_c   1.000
_cell.angle_alpha   90.00
_cell.angle_beta   90.00
_cell.angle_gamma   90.00
#
_symmetry.space_group_name_H-M   'P 1'
#
loop_
_entity.id
_entity.type
_entity.pdbx_description
1 polymer ?
#
loop_
_entity_poly.entity_id
_entity_poly.type
_entity_poly.pdbx_seq_one_letter_code
_entity_poly.pdbx_strand_id
1 'polypeptide(L)'
;MIAYHPLETPTRSTPSRLAFSARLTRAFLVVLALFLGACSTVKYTVDDGRAIDPAIIRPIQSFSNGEQAIRPAIARSATVLDTQCDKQWELPISVATSYEFPETERVAWVRVAKVDERLTVVGSAMMPALSPGDKIVEIDGYKRDNTEKMAIELLDRRDSGKPFTIRT
;
A
#
# COMPACT_ATOMS: atom_id res chain seq x y z
N MET A 1 45.62 -32.98 79.82
CA MET A 1 46.09 -33.92 78.77
C MET A 1 44.88 -34.77 78.40
N ILE A 2 44.30 -34.76 77.22
CA ILE A 2 44.82 -34.63 75.84
C ILE A 2 43.85 -33.75 75.03
N ALA A 3 44.39 -32.89 74.18
CA ALA A 3 43.65 -31.98 73.29
C ALA A 3 43.33 -32.68 71.95
N TYR A 4 42.17 -32.39 71.36
CA TYR A 4 41.92 -32.58 69.93
C TYR A 4 41.07 -31.44 69.36
N HIS A 5 41.55 -30.91 68.24
CA HIS A 5 41.08 -29.73 67.51
C HIS A 5 39.73 -29.94 66.80
N PRO A 6 38.94 -28.86 66.58
CA PRO A 6 37.74 -28.90 65.77
C PRO A 6 38.09 -28.84 64.26
N LEU A 7 37.37 -29.61 63.44
CA LEU A 7 37.44 -29.52 61.99
C LEU A 7 36.39 -28.53 61.48
N GLU A 8 36.85 -27.47 60.82
CA GLU A 8 36.05 -26.49 60.11
C GLU A 8 35.36 -27.12 58.88
N THR A 9 34.08 -26.81 58.69
CA THR A 9 33.34 -27.09 57.46
C THR A 9 33.40 -25.89 56.51
N PRO A 10 33.59 -26.08 55.19
CA PRO A 10 33.65 -24.97 54.25
C PRO A 10 32.24 -24.48 53.90
N THR A 11 31.97 -23.19 54.15
CA THR A 11 30.77 -22.49 53.68
C THR A 11 30.86 -22.25 52.17
N ARG A 12 30.00 -22.93 51.41
CA ARG A 12 29.82 -22.73 49.97
C ARG A 12 28.97 -21.46 49.75
N SER A 13 29.58 -20.39 49.27
CA SER A 13 28.87 -19.18 48.83
C SER A 13 28.19 -19.42 47.48
N THR A 14 26.86 -19.25 47.43
CA THR A 14 26.07 -19.26 46.21
C THR A 14 26.01 -17.84 45.66
N PRO A 15 26.50 -17.53 44.44
CA PRO A 15 26.38 -16.20 43.89
C PRO A 15 24.95 -15.92 43.43
N SER A 16 24.53 -14.69 43.72
CA SER A 16 23.23 -14.06 43.51
C SER A 16 22.81 -14.09 42.03
N ARG A 17 22.08 -15.12 41.60
CA ARG A 17 21.54 -15.27 40.23
C ARG A 17 20.47 -14.23 39.85
N LEU A 18 20.00 -13.43 40.81
CA LEU A 18 18.85 -12.53 40.62
C LEU A 18 19.17 -11.22 39.88
N ALA A 19 20.41 -10.73 39.91
CA ALA A 19 20.76 -9.43 39.31
C ALA A 19 21.01 -9.49 37.79
N PHE A 20 21.36 -10.66 37.25
CA PHE A 20 21.70 -10.82 35.84
C PHE A 20 20.46 -10.88 34.93
N SER A 21 19.36 -11.42 35.46
CA SER A 21 18.08 -11.57 34.74
C SER A 21 17.48 -10.22 34.35
N ALA A 22 17.38 -9.27 35.29
CA ALA A 22 16.70 -7.99 35.06
C ALA A 22 17.40 -7.08 34.01
N ARG A 23 18.72 -7.21 33.84
CA ARG A 23 19.47 -6.45 32.83
C ARG A 23 19.28 -7.01 31.43
N LEU A 24 19.20 -8.33 31.29
CA LEU A 24 18.88 -8.99 30.02
C LEU A 24 17.43 -8.70 29.58
N THR A 25 16.47 -8.72 30.50
CA THR A 25 15.05 -8.44 30.17
C THR A 25 14.86 -7.00 29.70
N ARG A 26 15.55 -6.02 30.32
CA ARG A 26 15.50 -4.62 29.90
C ARG A 26 16.14 -4.40 28.53
N ALA A 27 17.29 -5.03 28.26
CA ALA A 27 17.93 -4.94 26.96
C ALA A 27 17.05 -5.55 25.86
N PHE A 28 16.42 -6.69 26.13
CA PHE A 28 15.51 -7.34 25.18
C PHE A 28 14.26 -6.48 24.87
N LEU A 29 13.68 -5.81 25.88
CA LEU A 29 12.56 -4.91 25.69
C LEU A 29 12.92 -3.66 24.87
N VAL A 30 14.12 -3.08 25.06
CA VAL A 30 14.59 -1.94 24.27
C VAL A 30 14.86 -2.35 22.82
N VAL A 31 15.45 -3.52 22.59
CA VAL A 31 15.67 -4.05 21.24
C VAL A 31 14.34 -4.35 20.54
N LEU A 32 13.37 -4.95 21.24
CA LEU A 32 12.03 -5.20 20.71
C LEU A 32 11.30 -3.90 20.35
N ALA A 33 11.45 -2.84 21.16
CA ALA A 33 10.89 -1.52 20.86
C ALA A 33 11.52 -0.86 19.63
N LEU A 34 12.83 -1.05 19.41
CA LEU A 34 13.52 -0.57 18.21
C LEU A 34 13.08 -1.31 16.94
N PHE A 35 12.75 -2.60 17.04
CA PHE A 35 12.26 -3.39 15.89
C PHE A 35 10.79 -3.09 15.51
N LEU A 36 9.99 -2.52 16.42
CA LEU A 36 8.59 -2.16 16.15
C LEU A 36 8.43 -0.83 15.39
N GLY A 37 9.46 0.01 15.34
CA GLY A 37 9.41 1.32 14.66
C GLY A 37 9.76 1.30 13.16
N ALA A 38 10.19 0.15 12.61
CA ALA A 38 10.70 0.03 11.25
C ALA A 38 9.64 -0.39 10.20
N CYS A 39 8.35 -0.32 10.54
CA CYS A 39 7.27 -0.70 9.63
C CYS A 39 6.91 0.45 8.66
N SER A 40 7.32 0.31 7.40
CA SER A 40 7.07 1.18 6.24
C SER A 40 7.89 2.47 6.15
N THR A 41 8.88 2.47 5.26
CA THR A 41 9.63 3.67 4.84
C THR A 41 8.85 4.57 3.88
N VAL A 42 7.73 4.11 3.31
CA VAL A 42 6.91 4.89 2.38
C VAL A 42 5.70 5.44 3.11
N LYS A 43 5.59 6.77 3.17
CA LYS A 43 4.46 7.49 3.74
C LYS A 43 3.55 7.95 2.60
N TYR A 44 2.39 7.32 2.48
CA TYR A 44 1.35 7.76 1.54
C TYR A 44 0.49 8.85 2.17
N THR A 45 -0.08 9.70 1.32
CA THR A 45 -1.04 10.70 1.76
C THR A 45 -2.29 10.03 2.31
N VAL A 46 -2.75 10.51 3.47
CA VAL A 46 -3.99 10.10 4.10
C VAL A 46 -4.91 11.31 4.24
N ASP A 47 -6.21 11.06 4.28
CA ASP A 47 -7.15 12.10 4.66
C ASP A 47 -6.98 12.42 6.15
N ASP A 48 -6.41 13.59 6.44
CA ASP A 48 -6.15 14.06 7.80
C ASP A 48 -7.21 15.04 8.32
N GLY A 49 -8.33 15.18 7.60
CA GLY A 49 -9.43 16.05 7.99
C GLY A 49 -9.18 17.54 7.77
N ARG A 50 -8.05 17.96 7.19
CA ARG A 50 -7.80 19.38 6.90
C ARG A 50 -8.86 19.96 5.96
N ALA A 51 -9.06 21.27 6.03
CA ALA A 51 -9.95 21.99 5.12
C ALA A 51 -9.39 21.91 3.68
N ILE A 52 -10.29 21.70 2.72
CA ILE A 52 -9.96 21.59 1.30
C ILE A 52 -10.78 22.64 0.57
N ASP A 53 -10.19 23.25 -0.46
CA ASP A 53 -10.90 24.18 -1.31
C ASP A 53 -12.11 23.49 -1.97
N PRO A 54 -13.35 23.95 -1.71
CA PRO A 54 -14.54 23.38 -2.32
C PRO A 54 -14.53 23.47 -3.86
N ALA A 55 -13.74 24.36 -4.45
CA ALA A 55 -13.55 24.44 -5.90
C ALA A 55 -12.88 23.19 -6.49
N ILE A 56 -12.07 22.46 -5.71
CA ILE A 56 -11.36 21.24 -6.15
C ILE A 56 -12.22 19.99 -5.95
N ILE A 57 -13.12 19.98 -4.96
CA ILE A 57 -13.92 18.81 -4.61
C ILE A 57 -14.88 18.41 -5.72
N ARG A 58 -15.65 19.37 -6.26
CA ARG A 58 -16.68 19.07 -7.27
C ARG A 58 -16.09 18.48 -8.55
N PRO A 59 -14.99 19.02 -9.13
CA PRO A 59 -14.34 18.41 -10.28
C PRO A 59 -13.88 16.97 -10.04
N ILE A 60 -13.22 16.68 -8.91
CA ILE A 60 -12.76 15.31 -8.60
C ILE A 60 -13.95 14.35 -8.46
N GLN A 61 -15.02 14.79 -7.82
CA GLN A 61 -16.22 13.98 -7.64
C GLN A 61 -16.89 13.68 -9.00
N SER A 62 -17.00 14.69 -9.87
CA SER A 62 -17.51 14.51 -11.23
C SER A 62 -16.64 13.56 -12.05
N PHE A 63 -15.31 13.66 -11.94
CA PHE A 63 -14.37 12.74 -12.58
C PHE A 63 -14.62 11.29 -12.10
N SER A 64 -14.57 11.05 -10.78
CA SER A 64 -14.75 9.71 -10.22
C SER A 64 -16.11 9.09 -10.59
N ASN A 65 -17.19 9.88 -10.54
CA ASN A 65 -18.51 9.42 -10.90
C ASN A 65 -18.63 9.13 -12.39
N GLY A 66 -18.06 10.00 -13.24
CA GLY A 66 -18.05 9.83 -14.69
C GLY A 66 -17.32 8.56 -15.11
N GLU A 67 -16.13 8.32 -14.54
CA GLU A 67 -15.35 7.12 -14.79
C GLU A 67 -16.13 5.85 -14.45
N GLN A 68 -16.78 5.81 -13.28
CA GLN A 68 -17.60 4.66 -12.87
C GLN A 68 -18.84 4.48 -13.75
N ALA A 69 -19.52 5.57 -14.10
CA ALA A 69 -20.74 5.53 -14.89
C ALA A 69 -20.52 5.04 -16.33
N ILE A 70 -19.37 5.40 -16.94
CA ILE A 70 -19.09 5.06 -18.34
C ILE A 70 -18.55 3.64 -18.53
N ARG A 71 -17.85 3.07 -17.53
CA ARG A 71 -17.17 1.76 -17.66
C ARG A 71 -18.08 0.62 -18.15
N PRO A 72 -19.33 0.45 -17.67
CA PRO A 72 -20.21 -0.60 -18.18
C PRO A 72 -20.53 -0.48 -19.68
N ALA A 73 -20.62 0.74 -20.22
CA ALA A 73 -20.84 0.96 -21.65
C ALA A 73 -19.62 0.56 -22.48
N ILE A 74 -18.41 0.88 -21.98
CA ILE A 74 -17.13 0.52 -22.60
C ILE A 74 -16.97 -1.01 -22.69
N ALA A 75 -17.25 -1.73 -21.60
CA ALA A 75 -17.18 -3.18 -21.63
C ALA A 75 -18.19 -3.80 -22.60
N ARG A 76 -19.41 -3.24 -22.71
CA ARG A 76 -20.38 -3.70 -23.71
C ARG A 76 -19.90 -3.45 -25.13
N SER A 77 -19.36 -2.25 -25.42
CA SER A 77 -18.84 -1.97 -26.76
C SER A 77 -17.66 -2.87 -27.13
N ALA A 78 -16.86 -3.30 -26.14
CA ALA A 78 -15.78 -4.27 -26.33
C ALA A 78 -16.24 -5.67 -26.77
N THR A 79 -17.52 -6.01 -26.57
CA THR A 79 -18.08 -7.29 -27.04
C THR A 79 -18.57 -7.25 -28.48
N VAL A 80 -18.62 -6.06 -29.08
CA VAL A 80 -19.02 -5.89 -30.47
C VAL A 80 -17.82 -6.25 -31.35
N LEU A 81 -17.86 -7.45 -31.94
CA LEU A 81 -16.83 -8.02 -32.81
C LEU A 81 -16.78 -7.33 -34.18
N ASP A 82 -16.62 -6.02 -34.19
CA ASP A 82 -16.45 -5.24 -35.42
C ASP A 82 -15.03 -5.44 -35.97
N THR A 83 -14.91 -5.63 -37.28
CA THR A 83 -13.65 -5.93 -37.96
C THR A 83 -12.64 -4.77 -37.96
N GLN A 84 -13.06 -3.57 -37.54
CA GLN A 84 -12.22 -2.40 -37.30
C GLN A 84 -12.03 -2.08 -35.81
N CYS A 85 -12.54 -2.92 -34.91
CA CYS A 85 -12.45 -2.76 -33.44
C CYS A 85 -11.45 -3.72 -32.79
N ASP A 86 -10.60 -4.38 -33.57
CA ASP A 86 -9.44 -5.18 -33.13
C ASP A 86 -8.44 -4.38 -32.27
N LYS A 87 -8.61 -3.05 -32.22
CA LYS A 87 -7.88 -2.14 -31.36
C LYS A 87 -8.78 -1.32 -30.43
N GLN A 88 -9.92 -1.80 -29.94
CA GLN A 88 -10.71 -1.02 -28.96
C GLN A 88 -9.88 -0.69 -27.72
N TRP A 89 -9.50 0.59 -27.62
CA TRP A 89 -8.41 1.11 -26.80
C TRP A 89 -8.76 1.43 -25.36
N GLU A 90 -9.86 0.90 -24.82
CA GLU A 90 -10.30 1.25 -23.46
C GLU A 90 -10.28 0.01 -22.57
N LEU A 91 -9.57 0.12 -21.44
CA LEU A 91 -9.56 -0.93 -20.45
C LEU A 91 -10.92 -1.00 -19.74
N PRO A 92 -11.32 -2.19 -19.25
CA PRO A 92 -12.51 -2.35 -18.41
C PRO A 92 -12.34 -1.72 -17.02
N ILE A 93 -11.18 -1.09 -16.76
CA ILE A 93 -10.85 -0.33 -15.56
C ILE A 93 -10.37 1.06 -15.95
N SER A 94 -10.50 2.00 -15.03
CA SER A 94 -9.87 3.31 -15.08
C SER A 94 -9.02 3.47 -13.83
N VAL A 95 -7.85 4.09 -13.96
CA VAL A 95 -6.89 4.24 -12.86
C VAL A 95 -6.43 5.68 -12.74
N ALA A 96 -6.04 6.07 -11.53
CA ALA A 96 -5.45 7.37 -11.24
C ALA A 96 -4.38 7.24 -10.14
N THR A 97 -3.46 8.19 -10.11
CA THR A 97 -2.46 8.36 -9.05
C THR A 97 -2.30 9.85 -8.77
N SER A 98 -1.96 10.20 -7.53
CA SER A 98 -1.61 11.58 -7.16
C SER A 98 -0.11 11.77 -6.91
N TYR A 99 0.72 10.86 -7.44
CA TYR A 99 2.17 10.80 -7.24
C TYR A 99 2.89 12.13 -7.53
N GLU A 100 2.53 12.82 -8.62
CA GLU A 100 3.12 14.11 -8.99
C GLU A 100 2.34 15.33 -8.45
N PHE A 101 1.24 15.13 -7.72
CA PHE A 101 0.42 16.25 -7.25
C PHE A 101 1.05 16.94 -6.05
N PRO A 102 0.79 18.25 -5.83
CA PRO A 102 1.13 18.92 -4.58
C PRO A 102 0.42 18.27 -3.38
N GLU A 103 1.05 18.25 -2.20
CA GLU A 103 0.51 17.61 -0.99
C GLU A 103 -0.93 18.05 -0.66
N THR A 104 -1.23 19.34 -0.80
CA THR A 104 -2.56 19.90 -0.52
C THR A 104 -3.64 19.37 -1.46
N GLU A 105 -3.29 19.05 -2.70
CA GLU A 105 -4.21 18.46 -3.67
C GLU A 105 -4.38 16.96 -3.44
N ARG A 106 -3.31 16.25 -3.07
CA ARG A 106 -3.38 14.81 -2.76
C ARG A 106 -4.44 14.50 -1.73
N VAL A 107 -4.55 15.30 -0.67
CA VAL A 107 -5.57 15.09 0.37
C VAL A 107 -6.99 15.18 -0.21
N ALA A 108 -7.24 16.05 -1.19
CA ALA A 108 -8.54 16.14 -1.88
C ALA A 108 -8.83 14.89 -2.71
N TRP A 109 -7.83 14.39 -3.42
CA TRP A 109 -7.94 13.15 -4.20
C TRP A 109 -8.12 11.91 -3.33
N VAL A 110 -7.45 11.85 -2.18
CA VAL A 110 -7.66 10.78 -1.19
C VAL A 110 -9.07 10.83 -0.64
N ARG A 111 -9.54 12.02 -0.20
CA ARG A 111 -10.87 12.18 0.40
C ARG A 111 -12.00 11.84 -0.56
N VAL A 112 -11.93 12.36 -1.79
CA VAL A 112 -13.05 12.28 -2.74
C VAL A 112 -13.01 11.00 -3.58
N ALA A 113 -11.82 10.58 -4.00
CA ALA A 113 -11.66 9.48 -4.96
C ALA A 113 -10.86 8.29 -4.42
N LYS A 114 -10.38 8.33 -3.17
CA LYS A 114 -9.48 7.32 -2.56
C LYS A 114 -8.14 7.18 -3.31
N VAL A 115 -7.74 8.20 -4.07
CA VAL A 115 -6.52 8.23 -4.87
C VAL A 115 -5.39 8.89 -4.07
N ASP A 116 -4.40 8.08 -3.70
CA ASP A 116 -3.13 8.52 -3.15
C ASP A 116 -2.03 8.37 -4.22
N GLU A 117 -0.77 8.37 -3.81
CA GLU A 117 0.37 8.26 -4.72
C GLU A 117 0.51 6.88 -5.38
N ARG A 118 -0.32 5.90 -4.99
CA ARG A 118 -0.34 4.56 -5.60
C ARG A 118 -1.30 4.55 -6.79
N LEU A 119 -0.99 3.72 -7.78
CA LEU A 119 -1.87 3.53 -8.94
C LEU A 119 -3.17 2.88 -8.47
N THR A 120 -4.27 3.64 -8.50
CA THR A 120 -5.54 3.30 -7.85
C THR A 120 -6.63 3.14 -8.90
N VAL A 121 -7.43 2.08 -8.79
CA VAL A 121 -8.61 1.90 -9.63
C VAL A 121 -9.68 2.91 -9.22
N VAL A 122 -10.17 3.73 -10.16
CA VAL A 122 -11.24 4.73 -9.92
C VAL A 122 -12.58 4.31 -10.54
N GLY A 123 -12.55 3.43 -11.55
CA GLY A 123 -13.73 2.87 -12.21
C GLY A 123 -13.49 1.45 -12.69
N SER A 124 -14.55 0.64 -12.75
CA SER A 124 -14.49 -0.76 -13.19
C SER A 124 -15.82 -1.17 -13.82
N ALA A 125 -15.78 -1.98 -14.88
CA ALA A 125 -16.96 -2.38 -15.65
C ALA A 125 -17.79 -3.54 -15.05
N MET A 126 -17.53 -3.90 -13.78
CA MET A 126 -18.09 -5.07 -13.06
C MET A 126 -17.75 -6.43 -13.69
N MET A 127 -17.00 -7.24 -12.94
CA MET A 127 -16.55 -8.62 -13.16
C MET A 127 -15.38 -8.86 -14.13
N PRO A 128 -14.37 -9.66 -13.73
CA PRO A 128 -13.86 -9.85 -12.38
C PRO A 128 -12.32 -9.65 -12.33
N ALA A 129 -11.86 -8.69 -11.54
CA ALA A 129 -10.52 -8.69 -10.93
C ALA A 129 -10.31 -7.46 -10.02
N LEU A 130 -10.95 -6.32 -10.32
CA LEU A 130 -10.60 -5.03 -9.75
C LEU A 130 -11.82 -4.16 -9.41
N SER A 131 -11.79 -3.55 -8.23
CA SER A 131 -12.80 -2.66 -7.66
C SER A 131 -12.25 -1.25 -7.48
N PRO A 132 -13.10 -0.20 -7.56
CA PRO A 132 -12.68 1.15 -7.20
C PRO A 132 -12.06 1.20 -5.79
N GLY A 133 -10.85 1.77 -5.69
CA GLY A 133 -10.04 1.83 -4.48
C GLY A 133 -8.90 0.81 -4.43
N ASP A 134 -8.94 -0.25 -5.25
CA ASP A 134 -7.85 -1.23 -5.33
C ASP A 134 -6.55 -0.56 -5.81
N LYS A 135 -5.42 -0.99 -5.25
CA LYS A 135 -4.10 -0.42 -5.52
C LYS A 135 -3.30 -1.37 -6.38
N ILE A 136 -3.00 -1.00 -7.62
CA ILE A 136 -2.21 -1.85 -8.52
C ILE A 136 -0.74 -1.81 -8.10
N VAL A 137 -0.18 -2.98 -7.81
CA VAL A 137 1.22 -3.16 -7.39
C VAL A 137 2.10 -3.78 -8.47
N GLU A 138 1.50 -4.41 -9.48
CA GLU A 138 2.20 -5.08 -10.57
C GLU A 138 1.31 -5.18 -11.83
N ILE A 139 1.93 -4.99 -13.01
CA ILE A 139 1.30 -5.13 -14.32
C ILE A 139 2.17 -6.07 -15.15
N ASP A 140 1.72 -7.30 -15.41
CA ASP A 140 2.45 -8.28 -16.23
C ASP A 140 3.93 -8.47 -15.81
N GLY A 141 4.18 -8.60 -14.50
CA GLY A 141 5.53 -8.68 -13.93
C GLY A 141 6.28 -7.35 -13.84
N TYR A 142 5.76 -6.27 -14.41
CA TYR A 142 6.31 -4.92 -14.27
C TYR A 142 5.93 -4.28 -12.94
N LYS A 143 6.94 -3.78 -12.22
CA LYS A 143 6.79 -3.09 -10.93
C LYS A 143 7.80 -1.94 -10.78
N ARG A 144 7.33 -0.78 -10.34
CA ARG A 144 8.13 0.41 -10.01
C ARG A 144 7.51 1.18 -8.85
N ASP A 145 8.35 1.85 -8.06
CA ASP A 145 7.89 2.76 -7.00
C ASP A 145 7.31 4.06 -7.57
N ASN A 146 7.80 4.49 -8.73
CA ASN A 146 7.23 5.60 -9.49
C ASN A 146 5.95 5.09 -10.19
N THR A 147 4.79 5.53 -9.71
CA THR A 147 3.49 5.06 -10.21
C THR A 147 3.05 5.73 -11.52
N GLU A 148 3.66 6.84 -11.93
CA GLU A 148 3.52 7.36 -13.30
C GLU A 148 4.09 6.36 -14.32
N LYS A 149 5.24 5.75 -14.02
CA LYS A 149 5.78 4.67 -14.86
C LYS A 149 4.87 3.43 -14.89
N MET A 150 4.20 3.13 -13.79
CA MET A 150 3.18 2.07 -13.76
C MET A 150 1.96 2.44 -14.61
N ALA A 151 1.54 3.72 -14.62
CA ALA A 151 0.45 4.18 -15.48
C ALA A 151 0.81 4.10 -16.97
N ILE A 152 2.04 4.47 -17.34
CA ILE A 152 2.55 4.34 -18.72
C ILE A 152 2.57 2.88 -19.15
N GLU A 153 3.07 1.97 -18.31
CA GLU A 153 3.05 0.53 -18.59
C GLU A 153 1.63 0.04 -18.88
N LEU A 154 0.63 0.50 -18.11
CA LEU A 154 -0.77 0.13 -18.34
C LEU A 154 -1.29 0.61 -19.70
N LEU A 155 -0.90 1.83 -20.12
CA LEU A 155 -1.24 2.37 -21.44
C LEU A 155 -0.58 1.55 -22.56
N ASP A 156 0.68 1.16 -22.40
CA ASP A 156 1.37 0.31 -23.37
C ASP A 156 0.68 -1.07 -23.49
N ARG A 157 0.21 -1.65 -22.38
CA ARG A 157 -0.54 -2.92 -22.40
C ARG A 157 -1.89 -2.79 -23.07
N ARG A 158 -2.64 -1.74 -22.77
CA ARG A 158 -3.88 -1.37 -23.47
C ARG A 158 -3.63 -1.26 -24.97
N ASP A 159 -2.58 -0.55 -25.38
CA ASP A 159 -2.29 -0.29 -26.78
C ASP A 159 -1.78 -1.54 -27.53
N SER A 160 -1.21 -2.51 -26.81
CA SER A 160 -0.82 -3.79 -27.39
C SER A 160 -2.00 -4.66 -27.82
N GLY A 161 -3.20 -4.43 -27.26
CA GLY A 161 -4.41 -5.23 -27.49
C GLY A 161 -4.30 -6.69 -27.00
N LYS A 162 -3.26 -7.04 -26.24
CA LYS A 162 -3.04 -8.41 -25.74
C LYS A 162 -3.52 -8.55 -24.30
N PRO A 163 -4.03 -9.73 -23.91
CA PRO A 163 -4.30 -10.02 -22.50
C PRO A 163 -3.03 -9.88 -21.64
N PHE A 164 -3.19 -9.37 -20.43
CA PHE A 164 -2.11 -9.20 -19.44
C PHE A 164 -2.65 -9.37 -18.02
N THR A 165 -1.76 -9.62 -17.06
CA THR A 165 -2.14 -9.83 -15.64
C THR A 165 -1.96 -8.56 -14.81
N ILE A 166 -2.83 -8.35 -13.83
CA ILE A 166 -2.72 -7.27 -12.84
C ILE A 166 -2.70 -7.88 -11.44
N ARG A 167 -1.91 -7.30 -10.53
CA ARG A 167 -1.94 -7.62 -9.09
C ARG A 167 -2.20 -6.36 -8.28
N THR A 168 -2.94 -6.53 -7.18
CA THR A 168 -3.27 -5.50 -6.20
C THR A 168 -2.75 -5.81 -4.80
#